data_AF-A0A511J812-F1
#
_entry.id   AF-A0A511J812-F1
#
_cell.length_a   1.000
_cell.length_b   1.000
_cell.length_c   1.000
_cell.angle_alpha   90.00
_cell.angle_beta   90.00
_cell.angle_gamma   90.00
#
_symmetry.space_group_name_H-M   'P 1'
#
loop_
_entity.id
_entity.type
_entity.pdbx_description
1 polymer ?
#
loop_
_entity_poly.entity_id
_entity_poly.type
_entity_poly.pdbx_seq_one_letter_code
_entity_poly.pdbx_strand_id
1 'polypeptide(L)'
;MGRRPLPVVCKGCGVAAMTKRLRERLERDFPEPGSATEAVRIVDESSDLERVQAAIVLWAKGDLGKLRDASRLAHEDWRDALVRGELADDDWQERLDAELGLSDATDVEIGGQPRDVVTLWRPTGPEELALVEASGWRRWPPRLPDQPIFYPVLNEDYAIRIARDWNVKASGVGHVTRFDVRREHLEQYEVQQVGGETILEYWIPAERLDELNDNIVGTIEVVRTFR
;
A
#
# COMPACT_ATOMS: atom_id res chain seq x y z
N MET A 1 -0.78 -9.89 -21.68
CA MET A 1 -0.79 -9.13 -20.42
C MET A 1 -0.15 -7.78 -20.68
N GLY A 2 -0.83 -6.68 -20.33
CA GLY A 2 -0.32 -5.33 -20.53
C GLY A 2 0.62 -4.94 -19.39
N ARG A 3 1.81 -4.43 -19.75
CA ARG A 3 2.83 -3.94 -18.80
C ARG A 3 2.20 -2.93 -17.84
N ARG A 4 2.30 -3.14 -16.53
CA ARG A 4 1.87 -2.17 -15.51
C ARG A 4 3.07 -1.75 -14.66
N PRO A 5 3.71 -0.62 -14.99
CA PRO A 5 4.85 -0.15 -14.22
C PRO A 5 4.44 0.08 -12.76
N LEU A 6 5.39 -0.09 -11.83
CA LEU A 6 5.17 0.26 -10.44
C LEU A 6 4.70 1.72 -10.31
N PRO A 7 3.84 2.02 -9.32
CA PRO A 7 3.64 3.40 -8.92
C PRO A 7 5.01 4.00 -8.58
N VAL A 8 5.36 5.10 -9.25
CA VAL A 8 6.59 5.84 -8.95
C VAL A 8 6.51 6.29 -7.49
N VAL A 9 7.26 5.62 -6.63
CA VAL A 9 7.37 5.98 -5.22
C VAL A 9 8.02 7.36 -5.15
N CYS A 10 7.31 8.29 -4.52
CA CYS A 10 7.83 9.63 -4.26
C CYS A 10 9.04 9.47 -3.32
N LYS A 11 10.26 9.52 -3.89
CA LYS A 11 11.49 9.55 -3.10
C LYS A 11 11.44 10.75 -2.15
N GLY A 12 11.23 10.52 -0.87
CA GLY A 12 11.44 11.55 0.16
C GLY A 12 10.41 11.71 1.28
N CYS A 13 9.46 10.78 1.50
CA CYS A 13 8.58 10.87 2.68
C CYS A 13 8.48 9.52 3.41
N GLY A 14 9.26 9.37 4.49
CA GLY A 14 9.17 8.27 5.45
C GLY A 14 9.72 6.93 4.95
N VAL A 15 10.93 6.56 5.37
CA VAL A 15 11.55 5.25 5.08
C VAL A 15 10.63 4.14 5.60
N ALA A 16 9.97 3.41 4.70
CA ALA A 16 9.37 2.12 5.03
C ALA A 16 10.52 1.11 5.07
N ALA A 17 10.92 0.72 6.28
CA ALA A 17 12.01 -0.22 6.46
C ALA A 17 11.54 -1.64 6.12
N MET A 18 12.26 -2.31 5.22
CA MET A 18 12.12 -3.76 5.01
C MET A 18 11.97 -4.52 6.34
N THR A 19 11.00 -5.45 6.37
CA THR A 19 10.67 -6.24 7.57
C THR A 19 11.86 -7.05 8.08
N LYS A 20 11.84 -7.36 9.38
CA LYS A 20 12.89 -8.16 10.03
C LYS A 20 13.04 -9.55 9.39
N ARG A 21 11.92 -10.26 9.15
CA ARG A 21 11.95 -11.59 8.52
C ARG A 21 12.55 -11.58 7.12
N LEU A 22 12.27 -10.53 6.33
CA LEU A 22 12.82 -10.42 4.99
C LEU A 22 14.32 -10.05 5.01
N ARG A 23 14.74 -9.22 5.96
CA ARG A 23 16.15 -8.92 6.22
C ARG A 23 16.94 -10.17 6.59
N GLU A 24 16.43 -10.95 7.54
CA GLU A 24 17.05 -12.22 7.97
C GLU A 24 17.12 -13.23 6.83
N ARG A 25 16.11 -13.25 5.94
CA ARG A 25 16.14 -14.07 4.73
C ARG A 25 17.27 -13.67 3.79
N LEU A 26 17.43 -12.37 3.53
CA LEU A 26 18.49 -11.85 2.67
C LEU A 26 19.88 -12.14 3.24
N GLU A 27 20.08 -12.00 4.55
CA GLU A 27 21.35 -12.33 5.19
C GLU A 27 21.69 -13.82 5.05
N ARG A 28 20.68 -14.69 5.12
CA ARG A 28 20.85 -16.14 4.92
C ARG A 28 21.16 -16.52 3.47
N ASP A 29 20.44 -15.93 2.52
CA ASP A 29 20.55 -16.28 1.10
C ASP A 29 21.79 -15.66 0.43
N PHE A 30 22.38 -14.61 1.03
CA PHE A 30 23.54 -13.87 0.52
C PHE A 30 24.69 -13.80 1.56
N PRO A 31 25.38 -14.92 1.86
CA PRO A 31 26.37 -15.00 2.94
C PRO A 31 27.72 -14.35 2.60
N GLU A 32 27.99 -14.05 1.33
CA GLU A 32 29.26 -13.46 0.90
C GLU A 32 29.43 -12.04 1.46
N PRO A 33 30.64 -11.63 1.89
CA PRO A 33 30.87 -10.30 2.47
C PRO A 33 30.34 -9.16 1.59
N GLY A 34 29.42 -8.37 2.15
CA GLY A 34 28.80 -7.23 1.47
C GLY A 34 27.65 -7.56 0.51
N SER A 35 27.43 -8.84 0.18
CA SER A 35 26.36 -9.26 -0.73
C SER A 35 24.97 -9.07 -0.12
N ALA A 36 24.77 -9.42 1.17
CA ALA A 36 23.52 -9.14 1.88
C ALA A 36 23.20 -7.64 1.95
N THR A 37 24.19 -6.78 2.25
CA THR A 37 24.00 -5.32 2.26
C THR A 37 23.58 -4.79 0.89
N GLU A 38 24.14 -5.34 -0.18
CA GLU A 38 23.75 -4.97 -1.53
C GLU A 38 22.35 -5.46 -1.89
N ALA A 39 22.02 -6.70 -1.54
CA ALA A 39 20.71 -7.28 -1.76
C ALA A 39 19.61 -6.48 -1.04
N VAL A 40 19.85 -6.11 0.22
CA VAL A 40 18.97 -5.23 1.02
C VAL A 40 18.68 -3.94 0.26
N ARG A 41 19.71 -3.24 -0.25
CA ARG A 41 19.51 -1.98 -0.99
C ARG A 41 18.67 -2.18 -2.26
N ILE A 42 18.95 -3.23 -3.03
CA ILE A 42 18.22 -3.52 -4.27
C ILE A 42 16.73 -3.76 -4.02
N VAL A 43 16.42 -4.48 -2.94
CA VAL A 43 15.04 -4.84 -2.58
C VAL A 43 14.30 -3.66 -1.96
N ASP A 44 14.92 -2.93 -1.04
CA ASP A 44 14.35 -1.75 -0.37
C ASP A 44 14.01 -0.65 -1.39
N GLU A 45 14.86 -0.44 -2.40
CA GLU A 45 14.59 0.53 -3.48
C GLU A 45 13.52 0.07 -4.49
N SER A 46 13.10 -1.20 -4.45
CA SER A 46 12.22 -1.78 -5.47
C SER A 46 10.74 -1.59 -5.20
N SER A 47 10.31 -1.63 -3.94
CA SER A 47 8.91 -1.54 -3.54
C SER A 47 8.83 -1.36 -2.03
N ASP A 48 7.81 -0.66 -1.54
CA ASP A 48 7.51 -0.58 -0.11
C ASP A 48 6.58 -1.72 0.37
N LEU A 49 6.14 -2.62 -0.52
CA LEU A 49 5.25 -3.73 -0.17
C LEU A 49 6.07 -4.99 0.12
N GLU A 50 5.87 -5.58 1.30
CA GLU A 50 6.63 -6.77 1.71
C GLU A 50 6.38 -7.93 0.74
N ARG A 51 5.13 -8.10 0.28
CA ARG A 51 4.76 -9.12 -0.71
C ARG A 51 5.60 -9.02 -2.00
N VAL A 52 5.81 -7.81 -2.50
CA VAL A 52 6.59 -7.57 -3.73
C VAL A 52 8.08 -7.76 -3.48
N GLN A 53 8.59 -7.20 -2.38
CA GLN A 53 9.97 -7.38 -1.95
C GLN A 53 10.30 -8.87 -1.75
N ALA A 54 9.42 -9.64 -1.12
CA ALA A 54 9.56 -11.07 -0.91
C ALA A 54 9.53 -11.85 -2.23
N ALA A 55 8.66 -11.50 -3.17
CA ALA A 55 8.61 -12.14 -4.48
C ALA A 55 9.95 -12.00 -5.24
N ILE A 56 10.58 -10.82 -5.14
CA ILE A 56 11.92 -10.57 -5.70
C ILE A 56 12.96 -11.49 -5.05
N VAL A 57 12.96 -11.60 -3.72
CA VAL A 57 13.91 -12.44 -2.98
C VAL A 57 13.70 -13.93 -3.28
N LEU A 58 12.46 -14.41 -3.26
CA LEU A 58 12.11 -15.81 -3.54
C LEU A 58 12.43 -16.20 -4.98
N TRP A 59 12.24 -15.28 -5.94
CA TRP A 59 12.63 -15.54 -7.32
C TRP A 59 14.16 -15.59 -7.48
N ALA A 60 14.91 -14.72 -6.78
CA ALA A 60 16.36 -14.63 -6.90
C ALA A 60 17.10 -15.88 -6.39
N LYS A 61 16.58 -16.57 -5.37
CA LYS A 61 17.15 -17.81 -4.80
C LYS A 61 18.66 -17.66 -4.45
N GLY A 62 19.03 -16.54 -3.83
CA GLY A 62 20.42 -16.23 -3.43
C GLY A 62 21.35 -15.77 -4.57
N ASP A 63 20.83 -15.55 -5.77
CA ASP A 63 21.62 -15.04 -6.90
C ASP A 63 21.42 -13.53 -7.07
N LEU A 64 22.50 -12.75 -6.92
CA LEU A 64 22.45 -11.29 -6.94
C LEU A 64 22.13 -10.75 -8.34
N GLY A 65 22.51 -11.45 -9.40
CA GLY A 65 22.15 -11.12 -10.77
C GLY A 65 20.65 -11.26 -11.00
N LYS A 66 20.08 -12.38 -10.57
CA LYS A 66 18.63 -12.61 -10.61
C LYS A 66 17.88 -11.63 -9.71
N LEU A 67 18.42 -11.25 -8.56
CA LEU A 67 17.82 -10.24 -7.69
C LEU A 67 17.69 -8.89 -8.39
N ARG A 68 18.72 -8.47 -9.13
CA ARG A 68 18.68 -7.22 -9.93
C ARG A 68 17.67 -7.34 -11.09
N ASP A 69 17.63 -8.47 -11.77
CA ASP A 69 16.64 -8.70 -12.83
C ASP A 69 15.22 -8.75 -12.28
N ALA A 70 15.05 -9.29 -11.07
CA ALA A 70 13.79 -9.35 -10.36
C ALA A 70 13.29 -7.99 -9.91
N SER A 71 14.19 -7.16 -9.36
CA SER A 71 13.89 -5.76 -9.03
C SER A 71 13.51 -4.95 -10.28
N ARG A 72 14.21 -5.16 -11.42
CA ARG A 72 13.87 -4.50 -12.69
C ARG A 72 12.50 -4.94 -13.21
N LEU A 73 12.22 -6.25 -13.19
CA LEU A 73 10.92 -6.76 -13.60
C LEU A 73 9.82 -6.22 -12.70
N ALA A 74 10.02 -6.21 -11.38
CA ALA A 74 9.03 -5.69 -10.46
C ALA A 74 8.70 -4.23 -10.79
N HIS A 75 9.70 -3.40 -11.10
CA HIS A 75 9.49 -2.03 -11.59
C HIS A 75 8.67 -1.92 -12.87
N GLU A 76 8.83 -2.85 -13.82
CA GLU A 76 8.11 -2.84 -15.09
C GLU A 76 6.71 -3.47 -15.00
N ASP A 77 6.59 -4.55 -14.21
CA ASP A 77 5.38 -5.34 -13.98
C ASP A 77 5.52 -6.18 -12.69
N TRP A 78 5.09 -5.60 -11.58
CA TRP A 78 5.14 -6.25 -10.27
C TRP A 78 4.29 -7.52 -10.20
N ARG A 79 3.26 -7.67 -11.04
CA ARG A 79 2.49 -8.93 -11.09
C ARG A 79 3.33 -10.06 -11.65
N ASP A 80 4.15 -9.81 -12.67
CA ASP A 80 5.04 -10.85 -13.20
C ASP A 80 6.09 -11.24 -12.15
N ALA A 81 6.53 -10.28 -11.32
CA ALA A 81 7.36 -10.57 -10.17
C ALA A 81 6.63 -11.46 -9.14
N LEU A 82 5.37 -11.15 -8.78
CA LEU A 82 4.57 -11.99 -7.87
C LEU A 82 4.35 -13.40 -8.40
N VAL A 83 4.04 -13.55 -9.69
CA VAL A 83 3.87 -14.86 -10.32
C VAL A 83 5.16 -15.66 -10.26
N ARG A 84 6.31 -15.04 -10.55
CA ARG A 84 7.63 -15.71 -10.49
C ARG A 84 8.08 -16.01 -9.06
N GLY A 85 7.65 -15.20 -8.10
CA GLY A 85 7.86 -15.42 -6.68
C GLY A 85 6.86 -16.39 -6.03
N GLU A 86 5.90 -16.93 -6.79
CA GLU A 86 4.81 -17.79 -6.29
C GLU A 86 3.95 -17.11 -5.20
N LEU A 87 3.79 -15.79 -5.29
CA LEU A 87 3.01 -14.97 -4.35
C LEU A 87 1.87 -14.22 -5.05
N ALA A 88 1.38 -14.71 -6.20
CA ALA A 88 0.32 -14.05 -6.97
C ALA A 88 -1.10 -14.41 -6.49
N ASP A 89 -1.28 -15.60 -5.94
CA ASP A 89 -2.59 -16.13 -5.54
C ASP A 89 -3.05 -15.56 -4.18
N ASP A 90 -4.31 -15.79 -3.82
CA ASP A 90 -4.94 -15.21 -2.62
C ASP A 90 -4.36 -15.76 -1.30
N ASP A 91 -3.75 -16.95 -1.33
CA ASP A 91 -3.10 -17.63 -0.21
C ASP A 91 -1.63 -17.21 0.00
N TRP A 92 -1.18 -16.16 -0.69
CA TRP A 92 0.21 -15.69 -0.64
C TRP A 92 0.73 -15.43 0.77
N GLN A 93 -0.12 -15.05 1.73
CA GLN A 93 0.29 -14.83 3.12
C GLN A 93 0.76 -16.13 3.78
N GLU A 94 0.01 -17.22 3.63
CA GLU A 94 0.37 -18.54 4.16
C GLU A 94 1.69 -19.03 3.54
N ARG A 95 1.85 -18.80 2.22
CA ARG A 95 3.08 -19.12 1.50
C ARG A 95 4.27 -18.31 2.01
N LEU A 96 4.07 -17.01 2.23
CA LEU A 96 5.10 -16.11 2.71
C LEU A 96 5.55 -16.48 4.12
N ASP A 97 4.60 -16.78 5.01
CA ASP A 97 4.86 -17.24 6.37
C ASP A 97 5.62 -18.58 6.38
N ALA A 98 5.32 -19.49 5.45
CA ALA A 98 6.03 -20.76 5.31
C ALA A 98 7.49 -20.59 4.85
N GLU A 99 7.78 -19.59 4.02
CA GLU A 99 9.12 -19.36 3.44
C GLU A 99 10.03 -18.45 4.28
N LEU A 100 9.44 -17.47 4.97
CA LEU A 100 10.16 -16.44 5.74
C LEU A 100 9.99 -16.58 7.25
N GLY A 101 9.03 -17.39 7.70
CA GLY A 101 8.55 -17.39 9.08
C GLY A 101 7.42 -16.38 9.28
N LEU A 102 6.68 -16.57 10.37
CA LEU A 102 5.62 -15.64 10.79
C LEU A 102 6.19 -14.23 10.91
N SER A 103 5.42 -13.23 10.46
CA SER A 103 5.75 -11.85 10.78
C SER A 103 5.75 -11.70 12.31
N ASP A 104 6.82 -11.13 12.86
CA ASP A 104 6.82 -10.71 14.27
C ASP A 104 5.81 -9.57 14.41
N ALA A 105 4.53 -9.89 14.60
CA ALA A 105 3.45 -8.94 14.88
C ALA A 105 3.57 -8.31 16.30
N THR A 106 4.65 -8.57 17.01
CA THR A 106 4.88 -8.16 18.40
C THR A 106 6.14 -7.31 18.52
N ASP A 107 6.12 -6.13 17.93
CA ASP A 107 6.85 -4.96 18.46
C ASP A 107 5.83 -4.04 19.15
N VAL A 108 5.38 -4.45 20.33
CA VAL A 108 4.83 -3.53 21.32
C VAL A 108 5.99 -3.10 22.21
N GLU A 109 6.66 -2.00 21.85
CA GLU A 109 7.46 -1.23 22.80
C GLU A 109 7.09 0.26 22.80
N ILE A 110 7.18 0.79 24.01
CA ILE A 110 6.70 2.10 24.47
C ILE A 110 7.55 3.21 23.85
N GLY A 111 6.88 4.11 23.12
CA GLY A 111 7.46 5.40 22.71
C GLY A 111 7.76 5.52 21.22
N GLY A 112 6.72 5.81 20.43
CA GLY A 112 6.84 6.45 19.10
C GLY A 112 7.79 5.77 18.11
N GLN A 113 7.37 4.64 17.53
CA GLN A 113 7.94 4.09 16.31
C GLN A 113 6.92 4.22 15.16
N PRO A 114 7.36 4.33 13.90
CA PRO A 114 6.47 4.52 12.76
C PRO A 114 5.53 3.32 12.69
N ARG A 115 4.22 3.57 12.84
CA ARG A 115 3.21 2.56 12.59
C ARG A 115 3.37 2.17 11.13
N ASP A 116 3.54 0.88 10.82
CA ASP A 116 3.63 0.42 9.44
C ASP A 116 2.26 0.61 8.76
N VAL A 117 2.09 1.80 8.20
CA VAL A 117 0.83 2.27 7.62
C VAL A 117 1.08 2.85 6.25
N VAL A 118 0.06 2.78 5.41
CA VAL A 118 -0.01 3.50 4.16
C VAL A 118 -0.98 4.67 4.37
N THR A 119 -0.49 5.87 4.07
CA THR A 119 -1.35 7.06 4.04
C THR A 119 -2.18 7.06 2.77
N LEU A 120 -3.49 7.22 2.93
CA LEU A 120 -4.47 7.27 1.87
C LEU A 120 -5.24 8.58 1.90
N TRP A 121 -5.72 8.99 0.74
CA TRP A 121 -6.54 10.17 0.59
C TRP A 121 -7.91 9.82 0.02
N ARG A 122 -8.92 10.61 0.37
CA ARG A 122 -10.25 10.49 -0.24
C ARG A 122 -10.86 11.87 -0.45
N PRO A 123 -11.24 12.22 -1.69
CA PRO A 123 -12.08 13.38 -1.92
C PRO A 123 -13.49 13.08 -1.44
N THR A 124 -14.03 13.93 -0.58
CA THR A 124 -15.26 13.68 0.17
C THR A 124 -16.22 14.86 -0.01
N GLY A 125 -17.51 14.56 -0.18
CA GLY A 125 -18.58 15.57 -0.18
C GLY A 125 -19.05 15.92 1.24
N PRO A 126 -19.87 16.97 1.42
CA PRO A 126 -20.29 17.41 2.76
C PRO A 126 -21.14 16.36 3.50
N GLU A 127 -21.99 15.62 2.78
CA GLU A 127 -22.86 14.59 3.39
C GLU A 127 -22.08 13.38 3.90
N GLU A 128 -21.14 12.86 3.11
CA GLU A 128 -20.27 11.75 3.52
C GLU A 128 -19.35 12.18 4.68
N LEU A 129 -18.83 13.42 4.65
CA LEU A 129 -17.99 13.95 5.71
C LEU A 129 -18.74 14.06 7.06
N ALA A 130 -20.02 14.47 7.04
CA ALA A 130 -20.83 14.54 8.25
C ALA A 130 -21.01 13.16 8.90
N LEU A 131 -21.09 12.09 8.11
CA LEU A 131 -21.15 10.72 8.63
C LEU A 131 -19.81 10.27 9.23
N VAL A 132 -18.69 10.67 8.62
CA VAL A 132 -17.35 10.45 9.20
C VAL A 132 -17.22 11.19 10.53
N GLU A 133 -17.66 12.44 10.61
CA GLU A 133 -17.67 13.21 11.86
C GLU A 133 -18.54 12.55 12.94
N ALA A 134 -19.74 12.09 12.58
CA ALA A 134 -20.65 11.38 13.48
C ALA A 134 -20.05 10.06 14.01
N SER A 135 -19.14 9.43 13.27
CA SER A 135 -18.37 8.26 13.72
C SER A 135 -17.24 8.59 14.71
N GLY A 136 -17.03 9.87 15.03
CA GLY A 136 -15.87 10.34 15.78
C GLY A 136 -14.58 10.33 14.96
N TRP A 137 -14.69 10.54 13.65
CA TRP A 137 -13.56 10.57 12.71
C TRP A 137 -12.79 9.25 12.60
N ARG A 138 -13.44 8.12 12.84
CA ARG A 138 -12.77 6.81 12.82
C ARG A 138 -13.26 5.86 11.74
N ARG A 139 -14.42 6.12 11.14
CA ARG A 139 -15.03 5.19 10.19
C ARG A 139 -15.57 5.91 8.97
N TRP A 140 -15.35 5.30 7.81
CA TRP A 140 -16.09 5.58 6.60
C TRP A 140 -17.49 4.96 6.69
N PRO A 141 -18.54 5.68 6.25
CA PRO A 141 -19.89 5.13 6.25
C PRO A 141 -20.03 3.97 5.24
N PRO A 142 -20.93 3.01 5.48
CA PRO A 142 -21.26 1.98 4.50
C PRO A 142 -21.58 2.56 3.13
N ARG A 143 -21.13 1.88 2.07
CA ARG A 143 -21.46 2.27 0.69
C ARG A 143 -22.94 2.03 0.43
N LEU A 144 -23.50 2.80 -0.50
CA LEU A 144 -24.85 2.53 -1.00
C LEU A 144 -24.86 1.21 -1.81
N PRO A 145 -26.00 0.50 -1.91
CA PRO A 145 -26.06 -0.79 -2.62
C PRO A 145 -25.61 -0.75 -4.08
N ASP A 146 -25.70 0.41 -4.74
CA ASP A 146 -25.26 0.67 -6.11
C ASP A 146 -23.77 1.03 -6.23
N GLN A 147 -23.05 1.11 -5.10
CA GLN A 147 -21.65 1.48 -5.00
C GLN A 147 -20.82 0.28 -4.52
N PRO A 148 -20.46 -0.65 -5.41
CA PRO A 148 -19.87 -1.94 -5.03
C PRO A 148 -18.44 -1.83 -4.47
N ILE A 149 -17.79 -0.67 -4.63
CA ILE A 149 -16.41 -0.45 -4.19
C ILE A 149 -16.27 0.85 -3.40
N PHE A 150 -15.37 0.81 -2.42
CA PHE A 150 -14.75 1.94 -1.77
C PHE A 150 -13.34 2.13 -2.34
N TYR A 151 -13.03 3.33 -2.80
CA TYR A 151 -11.79 3.61 -3.51
C TYR A 151 -11.06 4.83 -2.94
N PRO A 152 -10.11 4.61 -2.02
CA PRO A 152 -9.18 5.64 -1.60
C PRO A 152 -8.02 5.74 -2.59
N VAL A 153 -7.48 6.95 -2.74
CA VAL A 153 -6.38 7.24 -3.65
C VAL A 153 -5.06 7.33 -2.91
N LEU A 154 -3.96 7.00 -3.59
CA LEU A 154 -2.62 6.99 -3.01
C LEU A 154 -1.90 8.35 -3.15
N ASN A 155 -2.58 9.38 -3.67
CA ASN A 155 -1.97 10.66 -4.00
C ASN A 155 -2.88 11.85 -3.63
N GLU A 156 -2.36 12.77 -2.80
CA GLU A 156 -3.06 13.99 -2.38
C GLU A 156 -3.43 14.90 -3.56
N ASP A 157 -2.53 15.14 -4.51
CA ASP A 157 -2.77 16.02 -5.67
C ASP A 157 -3.92 15.50 -6.52
N TYR A 158 -4.04 14.17 -6.64
CA TYR A 158 -5.17 13.56 -7.33
C TYR A 158 -6.49 13.78 -6.56
N ALA A 159 -6.49 13.57 -5.24
CA ALA A 159 -7.66 13.85 -4.40
C ALA A 159 -8.06 15.33 -4.46
N ILE A 160 -7.09 16.26 -4.47
CA ILE A 160 -7.32 17.70 -4.63
C ILE A 160 -8.02 18.01 -5.96
N ARG A 161 -7.55 17.43 -7.07
CA ARG A 161 -8.16 17.64 -8.39
C ARG A 161 -9.63 17.22 -8.38
N ILE A 162 -9.93 16.05 -7.81
CA ILE A 162 -11.32 15.57 -7.70
C ILE A 162 -12.17 16.53 -6.85
N ALA A 163 -11.69 16.86 -5.65
CA ALA A 163 -12.43 17.70 -4.71
C ALA A 163 -12.72 19.09 -5.31
N ARG A 164 -11.72 19.72 -5.94
CA ARG A 164 -11.84 21.06 -6.53
C ARG A 164 -12.64 21.05 -7.84
N ASP A 165 -12.34 20.14 -8.75
CA ASP A 165 -12.85 20.22 -10.13
C ASP A 165 -14.21 19.53 -10.30
N TRP A 166 -14.58 18.60 -9.40
CA TRP A 166 -15.83 17.84 -9.45
C TRP A 166 -16.71 18.05 -8.21
N ASN A 167 -16.22 17.85 -6.97
CA ASN A 167 -17.10 17.92 -5.78
C ASN A 167 -17.67 19.33 -5.55
N VAL A 168 -16.85 20.38 -5.74
CA VAL A 168 -17.32 21.77 -5.67
C VAL A 168 -18.42 22.04 -6.69
N LYS A 169 -18.29 21.52 -7.92
CA LYS A 169 -19.34 21.70 -8.95
C LYS A 169 -20.64 20.97 -8.61
N ALA A 170 -20.53 19.80 -7.99
CA ALA A 170 -21.69 18.97 -7.65
C ALA A 170 -22.43 19.45 -6.39
N SER A 171 -21.71 19.95 -5.39
CA SER A 171 -22.26 20.19 -4.04
C SER A 171 -21.89 21.56 -3.44
N GLY A 172 -21.17 22.42 -4.17
CA GLY A 172 -20.72 23.73 -3.71
C GLY A 172 -19.54 23.69 -2.74
N VAL A 173 -19.09 22.50 -2.32
CA VAL A 173 -17.93 22.32 -1.45
C VAL A 173 -17.26 20.97 -1.74
N GLY A 174 -15.95 20.88 -1.60
CA GLY A 174 -15.21 19.63 -1.72
C GLY A 174 -14.14 19.53 -0.66
N HIS A 175 -14.01 18.37 -0.02
CA HIS A 175 -13.00 18.13 1.00
C HIS A 175 -11.99 17.10 0.54
N VAL A 176 -10.76 17.22 0.99
CA VAL A 176 -9.75 16.17 0.88
C VAL A 176 -9.48 15.67 2.29
N THR A 177 -9.70 14.39 2.51
CA THR A 177 -9.35 13.73 3.76
C THR A 177 -8.09 12.89 3.61
N ARG A 178 -7.37 12.72 4.71
CA ARG A 178 -6.20 11.85 4.86
C ARG A 178 -6.46 10.86 6.00
N PHE A 179 -6.06 9.61 5.83
CA PHE A 179 -6.11 8.61 6.89
C PHE A 179 -5.05 7.54 6.66
N ASP A 180 -4.59 6.94 7.75
CA ASP A 180 -3.56 5.90 7.72
C ASP A 180 -4.22 4.53 7.94
N VAL A 181 -3.83 3.55 7.14
CA VAL A 181 -4.30 2.16 7.24
C VAL A 181 -3.12 1.24 7.39
N ARG A 182 -3.24 0.21 8.22
CA ARG A 182 -2.19 -0.82 8.39
C ARG A 182 -1.79 -1.40 7.03
N ARG A 183 -0.48 -1.44 6.75
CA ARG A 183 0.06 -1.93 5.47
C ARG A 183 -0.36 -3.38 5.20
N GLU A 184 -0.20 -4.25 6.19
CA GLU A 184 -0.58 -5.67 6.13
C GLU A 184 -2.02 -5.89 5.64
N HIS A 185 -2.95 -5.01 6.03
CA HIS A 185 -4.34 -5.09 5.60
C HIS A 185 -4.52 -4.66 4.14
N LEU A 186 -3.68 -3.76 3.63
CA LEU A 186 -3.77 -3.30 2.24
C LEU A 186 -3.13 -4.24 1.22
N GLU A 187 -2.20 -5.11 1.64
CA GLU A 187 -1.45 -6.01 0.74
C GLU A 187 -2.34 -7.08 0.06
N GLN A 188 -3.54 -7.30 0.58
CA GLN A 188 -4.56 -8.14 -0.06
C GLN A 188 -5.32 -7.43 -1.19
N TYR A 189 -5.24 -6.10 -1.27
CA TYR A 189 -5.91 -5.31 -2.31
C TYR A 189 -4.90 -4.87 -3.35
N GLU A 190 -5.34 -4.93 -4.60
CA GLU A 190 -4.53 -4.47 -5.70
C GLU A 190 -4.66 -2.96 -5.91
N VAL A 191 -3.53 -2.28 -6.08
CA VAL A 191 -3.49 -0.90 -6.55
C VAL A 191 -3.90 -0.87 -8.02
N GLN A 192 -4.99 -0.16 -8.31
CA GLN A 192 -5.49 0.09 -9.65
C GLN A 192 -4.94 1.42 -10.17
N GLN A 193 -4.45 1.39 -11.41
CA GLN A 193 -4.11 2.59 -12.15
C GLN A 193 -5.26 2.93 -13.11
N VAL A 194 -6.02 3.98 -12.81
CA VAL A 194 -7.20 4.35 -13.61
C VAL A 194 -6.94 5.62 -14.42
N GLY A 195 -6.67 5.46 -15.72
CA GLY A 195 -6.36 6.59 -16.60
C GLY A 195 -4.87 6.95 -16.60
N GLY A 196 -4.53 8.21 -16.28
CA GLY A 196 -3.14 8.71 -16.33
C GLY A 196 -2.20 8.02 -15.34
N GLU A 197 -0.88 8.14 -15.57
CA GLU A 197 0.18 7.47 -14.79
C GLU A 197 0.15 7.72 -13.28
N THR A 198 -0.42 8.84 -12.83
CA THR A 198 -0.45 9.23 -11.41
C THR A 198 -1.77 8.91 -10.71
N ILE A 199 -2.71 8.27 -11.42
CA ILE A 199 -4.03 7.99 -10.89
C ILE A 199 -4.04 6.58 -10.30
N LEU A 200 -3.72 6.51 -9.01
CA LEU A 200 -3.58 5.27 -8.26
C LEU A 200 -4.62 5.20 -7.15
N GLU A 201 -5.35 4.10 -7.10
CA GLU A 201 -6.39 3.87 -6.10
C GLU A 201 -6.48 2.40 -5.69
N TYR A 202 -6.91 2.14 -4.47
CA TYR A 202 -7.33 0.80 -4.07
C TYR A 202 -8.79 0.58 -4.47
N TRP A 203 -9.15 -0.63 -4.90
CA TRP A 203 -10.55 -1.02 -5.04
C TRP A 203 -10.91 -2.01 -3.93
N ILE A 204 -11.51 -1.49 -2.87
CA ILE A 204 -11.92 -2.27 -1.69
C ILE A 204 -13.40 -2.60 -1.86
N PRO A 205 -13.81 -3.88 -1.87
CA PRO A 205 -15.22 -4.24 -1.96
C PRO A 205 -16.02 -3.61 -0.83
N ALA A 206 -17.24 -3.13 -1.12
CA ALA A 206 -18.08 -2.45 -0.16
C ALA A 206 -18.36 -3.30 1.10
N GLU A 207 -18.48 -4.62 0.92
CA GLU A 207 -18.66 -5.60 1.98
C GLU A 207 -17.45 -5.74 2.93
N ARG A 208 -16.26 -5.31 2.50
CA ARG A 208 -15.03 -5.33 3.32
C ARG A 208 -14.68 -3.98 3.93
N LEU A 209 -15.54 -2.97 3.77
CA LEU A 209 -15.28 -1.62 4.28
C LEU A 209 -15.20 -1.59 5.82
N ASP A 210 -15.94 -2.45 6.51
CA ASP A 210 -15.84 -2.56 7.97
C ASP A 210 -14.48 -3.09 8.42
N GLU A 211 -13.92 -4.06 7.70
CA GLU A 211 -12.55 -4.56 7.95
C GLU A 211 -11.53 -3.45 7.72
N LEU A 212 -11.70 -2.64 6.65
CA LEU A 212 -10.83 -1.48 6.43
C LEU A 212 -10.91 -0.49 7.59
N ASN A 213 -12.12 -0.17 8.04
CA ASN A 213 -12.37 0.76 9.14
C ASN A 213 -11.68 0.30 10.43
N ASP A 214 -11.69 -1.00 10.72
CA ASP A 214 -11.00 -1.57 11.88
C ASP A 214 -9.47 -1.50 11.77
N ASN A 215 -8.95 -1.35 10.54
CA ASN A 215 -7.53 -1.20 10.24
C ASN A 215 -7.08 0.26 10.06
N ILE A 216 -7.98 1.24 10.21
CA ILE A 216 -7.62 2.66 10.25
C ILE A 216 -6.86 2.95 11.55
N VAL A 217 -5.69 3.57 11.42
CA VAL A 217 -4.84 3.94 12.54
C VAL A 217 -4.97 5.44 12.81
N GLY A 218 -5.46 5.79 14.00
CA GLY A 218 -5.72 7.19 14.35
C GLY A 218 -7.10 7.65 13.91
N THR A 219 -7.16 8.79 13.24
CA THR A 219 -8.41 9.43 12.79
C THR A 219 -8.31 9.83 11.32
N ILE A 220 -9.47 9.92 10.66
CA ILE A 220 -9.61 10.54 9.36
C ILE A 220 -9.53 12.06 9.54
N GLU A 221 -8.64 12.71 8.81
CA GLU A 221 -8.38 14.15 8.96
C GLU A 221 -8.75 14.90 7.69
N VAL A 222 -9.43 16.04 7.80
CA VAL A 222 -9.60 16.96 6.68
C VAL A 222 -8.31 17.74 6.50
N VAL A 223 -7.63 17.56 5.37
CA VAL A 223 -6.38 18.27 5.06
C VAL A 223 -6.60 19.48 4.16
N ARG A 224 -7.64 19.47 3.32
CA ARG A 224 -8.04 20.63 2.49
C ARG A 224 -9.55 20.72 2.30
N THR A 225 -10.01 21.94 2.06
CA THR A 225 -11.41 22.25 1.71
C THR A 225 -11.42 23.27 0.57
N PHE A 226 -12.28 23.04 -0.42
CA PHE A 226 -12.52 23.88 -1.58
C PHE A 226 -13.98 24.35 -1.60
N ARG A 227 -14.22 25.56 -2.10
CA ARG A 227 -15.53 26.21 -2.21
C ARG A 227 -15.59 26.98 -3.53
#